data_AF-A0A0B8QXT9-F1
#
_entry.id   AF-A0A0B8QXT9-F1
#
_cell.length_a   1.000
_cell.length_b   1.000
_cell.length_c   1.000
_cell.angle_alpha   90.00
_cell.angle_beta   90.00
_cell.angle_gamma   90.00
#
_symmetry.space_group_name_H-M   'P 1'
#
loop_
_entity.id
_entity.type
_entity.pdbx_description
1 polymer ?
#
loop_
_entity_poly.entity_id
_entity_poly.type
_entity_poly.pdbx_seq_one_letter_code
_entity_poly.pdbx_strand_id
1 'polypeptide(L)'
;MTNKTFAMAVVSQDSLDSYISSANSYPMLTAEKERELAERLHYKGEIEAAKELILSHLRFVVHVARGYSGYGLPLADLVQEGNIGLMKAVKRFN
;
A
#
# COMPACT_ATOMS: atom_id res chain seq x y z
N MET A 1 5.99 23.55 12.01
CA MET A 1 5.99 22.48 10.98
C MET A 1 5.01 21.43 11.42
N THR A 2 3.81 21.42 10.83
CA THR A 2 2.70 20.57 11.26
C THR A 2 2.98 19.15 10.82
N ASN A 3 3.27 18.28 11.79
CA ASN A 3 3.47 16.85 11.57
C ASN A 3 2.10 16.24 11.18
N LYS A 4 1.81 16.18 9.87
CA LYS A 4 0.69 15.38 9.36
C LYS A 4 1.11 13.92 9.43
N THR A 5 1.00 13.34 10.60
CA THR A 5 0.88 11.89 10.76
C THR A 5 -0.39 11.48 10.00
N PHE A 6 -0.23 11.09 8.74
CA PHE A 6 -1.27 10.35 8.05
C PHE A 6 -1.29 8.97 8.68
N ALA A 7 -2.19 8.80 9.64
CA ALA A 7 -2.60 7.48 10.08
C ALA A 7 -2.99 6.71 8.82
N MET A 8 -2.22 5.67 8.48
CA MET A 8 -2.79 4.60 7.67
C MET A 8 -4.04 4.18 8.43
N ALA A 9 -5.21 4.43 7.84
CA ALA A 9 -6.48 4.19 8.50
C ALA A 9 -6.44 2.77 9.06
N VAL A 10 -6.59 2.63 10.37
CA VAL A 10 -6.71 1.32 11.01
C VAL A 10 -7.88 0.63 10.34
N VAL A 11 -7.62 -0.41 9.56
CA VAL A 11 -8.65 -1.14 8.84
C VAL A 11 -9.45 -1.95 9.86
N SER A 12 -10.55 -1.38 10.32
CA SER A 12 -11.60 -2.10 11.06
C SER A 12 -12.62 -2.68 10.07
N GLN A 13 -13.32 -3.73 10.46
CA GLN A 13 -14.26 -4.44 9.59
C GLN A 13 -15.38 -3.51 9.07
N ASP A 14 -15.87 -2.59 9.90
CA ASP A 14 -16.85 -1.54 9.54
C ASP A 14 -16.28 -0.46 8.61
N SER A 15 -14.94 -0.39 8.47
CA SER A 15 -14.24 0.60 7.64
C SER A 15 -13.59 0.03 6.38
N LEU A 16 -13.70 -1.29 6.15
CA LEU A 16 -13.01 -1.97 5.05
C LEU A 16 -13.43 -1.43 3.68
N ASP A 17 -14.72 -1.16 3.48
CA ASP A 17 -15.21 -0.61 2.21
C ASP A 17 -14.68 0.80 1.93
N SER A 18 -14.56 1.62 2.97
CA SER A 18 -13.95 2.96 2.87
C SER A 18 -12.45 2.88 2.57
N TYR A 19 -11.76 1.91 3.17
CA TYR A 19 -10.37 1.61 2.85
C TYR A 19 -10.21 1.19 1.39
N ILE A 20 -11.03 0.24 0.91
CA ILE A 20 -10.98 -0.26 -0.48
C ILE A 20 -11.28 0.87 -1.46
N SER A 21 -12.27 1.73 -1.17
CA SER A 21 -12.58 2.90 -1.96
C SER A 21 -11.38 3.86 -2.05
N SER A 22 -10.72 4.11 -0.93
CA SER A 22 -9.51 4.95 -0.88
C SER A 22 -8.35 4.32 -1.66
N ALA A 23 -8.10 3.03 -1.50
CA ALA A 23 -7.07 2.28 -2.23
C ALA A 23 -7.29 2.35 -3.76
N ASN A 24 -8.55 2.28 -4.20
CA ASN A 24 -8.93 2.38 -5.60
C ASN A 24 -8.86 3.82 -6.17
N SER A 25 -8.76 4.84 -5.32
CA SER A 25 -8.65 6.24 -5.75
C SER A 25 -7.23 6.65 -6.14
N TYR A 26 -6.21 5.95 -5.63
CA TYR A 26 -4.80 6.26 -5.94
C TYR A 26 -4.45 5.85 -7.37
N PRO A 27 -3.90 6.74 -8.21
CA PRO A 27 -3.59 6.42 -9.60
C PRO A 27 -2.54 5.31 -9.71
N MET A 28 -2.66 4.50 -10.76
CA MET A 28 -1.62 3.54 -11.12
C MET A 28 -0.40 4.28 -11.68
N LEU A 29 0.78 3.80 -11.32
CA LEU A 29 2.03 4.30 -11.88
C LEU A 29 2.27 3.67 -13.25
N THR A 30 2.96 4.40 -14.12
CA THR A 30 3.61 3.79 -15.28
C THR A 30 4.91 3.11 -14.85
N ALA A 31 5.42 2.18 -15.66
CA ALA A 31 6.68 1.49 -15.37
C ALA A 31 7.85 2.49 -15.23
N GLU A 32 7.87 3.55 -16.04
CA GLU A 32 8.89 4.59 -15.98
C GLU A 32 8.83 5.36 -14.66
N LYS A 33 7.62 5.69 -14.19
CA LYS A 33 7.43 6.40 -12.93
C LYS A 33 7.77 5.53 -11.72
N GLU A 34 7.40 4.25 -11.77
CA GLU A 34 7.76 3.28 -10.75
C GLU A 34 9.29 3.16 -10.61
N ARG A 35 10.00 3.05 -11.74
CA ARG A 35 11.46 3.04 -11.77
C ARG A 35 12.06 4.32 -11.18
N GLU A 36 11.56 5.49 -11.58
CA GLU A 36 12.03 6.78 -11.04
C GLU A 36 11.88 6.85 -9.51
N LEU A 37 10.73 6.43 -8.99
CA LEU A 37 10.46 6.44 -7.54
C LEU A 37 11.32 5.42 -6.80
N ALA A 38 11.52 4.23 -7.38
CA ALA A 38 12.39 3.20 -6.84
C ALA A 38 13.85 3.70 -6.74
N GLU A 39 14.36 4.35 -7.78
CA GLU A 39 15.71 4.92 -7.78
C GLU A 39 15.84 6.06 -6.74
N ARG A 40 14.84 6.94 -6.65
CA ARG A 40 14.83 8.02 -5.64
C ARG A 40 14.80 7.45 -4.21
N LEU A 41 14.02 6.41 -3.98
CA LEU A 41 14.01 5.72 -2.69
C LEU A 41 15.37 5.07 -2.41
N HIS A 42 15.90 4.30 -3.36
CA HIS A 42 17.11 3.50 -3.17
C HIS A 42 18.36 4.35 -2.98
N TYR A 43 18.59 5.32 -3.89
CA TYR A 43 19.82 6.10 -3.91
C TYR A 43 19.79 7.33 -3.01
N LYS A 44 18.60 7.90 -2.76
CA LYS A 44 18.45 9.15 -2.00
C LYS A 44 17.71 8.97 -0.67
N GLY A 45 17.13 7.80 -0.40
CA GLY A 45 16.36 7.55 0.82
C GLY A 45 15.07 8.38 0.90
N GLU A 46 14.52 8.82 -0.24
CA GLU A 46 13.35 9.71 -0.25
C GLU A 46 12.08 8.98 0.22
N ILE A 47 11.63 9.31 1.44
CA ILE A 47 10.45 8.69 2.07
C ILE A 47 9.18 8.95 1.25
N GLU A 48 9.03 10.12 0.63
CA GLU A 48 7.86 10.41 -0.21
C GLU A 48 7.81 9.51 -1.45
N ALA A 49 8.96 9.06 -1.98
CA ALA A 49 8.98 8.11 -3.09
C ALA A 49 8.49 6.72 -2.64
N ALA A 50 8.91 6.25 -1.46
CA ALA A 50 8.36 5.02 -0.87
C ALA A 50 6.85 5.11 -0.67
N LYS A 51 6.36 6.27 -0.19
CA LYS A 51 4.93 6.49 0.04
C LYS A 51 4.14 6.44 -1.26
N GLU A 52 4.62 7.07 -2.33
CA GLU A 52 3.95 7.04 -3.65
C GLU A 52 3.91 5.62 -4.23
N LEU A 53 5.00 4.86 -4.09
CA LEU A 53 5.06 3.43 -4.43
C LEU A 53 4.04 2.62 -3.63
N ILE A 54 3.97 2.80 -2.31
CA ILE A 54 3.03 2.06 -1.46
C ILE A 54 1.57 2.38 -1.83
N LEU A 55 1.22 3.67 -1.92
CA LEU A 55 -0.16 4.12 -2.14
C LEU A 55 -0.71 3.65 -3.48
N SER A 56 0.08 3.70 -4.55
CA SER A 56 -0.32 3.23 -5.89
C SER A 56 -0.59 1.71 -5.95
N HIS A 57 0.01 0.94 -5.04
CA HIS A 57 -0.10 -0.53 -5.00
C HIS A 57 -1.12 -1.07 -4.00
N LEU A 58 -1.80 -0.22 -3.21
CA LEU A 58 -2.80 -0.68 -2.23
C LEU A 58 -3.94 -1.47 -2.88
N ARG A 59 -4.39 -1.07 -4.08
CA ARG A 59 -5.44 -1.80 -4.82
C ARG A 59 -5.00 -3.23 -5.20
N PHE A 60 -3.70 -3.42 -5.47
CA PHE A 60 -3.15 -4.73 -5.79
C PHE A 60 -3.14 -5.63 -4.55
N VAL A 61 -2.80 -5.08 -3.37
CA VAL A 61 -2.91 -5.81 -2.11
C VAL A 61 -4.33 -6.32 -1.89
N VAL A 62 -5.34 -5.46 -2.09
CA VAL A 62 -6.77 -5.86 -1.97
C VAL A 62 -7.11 -6.98 -2.96
N HIS A 63 -6.64 -6.87 -4.21
CA HIS A 63 -6.85 -7.90 -5.23
C HIS A 63 -6.26 -9.26 -4.81
N VAL A 64 -5.01 -9.28 -4.34
CA VAL A 64 -4.34 -10.50 -3.88
C VAL A 64 -5.05 -11.07 -2.64
N ALA A 65 -5.35 -10.24 -1.65
CA ALA A 65 -6.01 -10.67 -0.41
C ALA A 65 -7.37 -11.33 -0.67
N ARG A 66 -8.14 -10.84 -1.66
CA ARG A 66 -9.42 -11.46 -2.05
C ARG A 66 -9.27 -12.92 -2.50
N GLY A 67 -8.14 -13.29 -3.12
CA GLY A 67 -7.84 -14.67 -3.51
C GLY A 67 -7.66 -15.64 -2.33
N TYR A 68 -7.41 -15.12 -1.13
CA TYR A 68 -7.29 -15.89 0.12
C TYR A 68 -8.58 -15.83 0.97
N SER A 69 -9.67 -15.26 0.44
CA SER A 69 -10.97 -15.31 1.12
C SER A 69 -11.45 -16.75 1.24
N GLY A 70 -12.03 -17.10 2.39
CA GLY A 70 -12.56 -18.46 2.63
C GLY A 70 -11.61 -19.42 3.34
N TYR A 71 -10.35 -19.03 3.59
CA TYR A 71 -9.39 -19.80 4.40
C TYR A 71 -9.52 -19.56 5.92
N GLY A 72 -10.67 -19.04 6.38
CA GLY A 72 -10.96 -18.83 7.80
C GLY A 72 -10.47 -17.51 8.40
N LEU A 73 -9.81 -16.65 7.61
CA LEU A 73 -9.41 -15.30 8.04
C LEU A 73 -10.34 -14.21 7.46
N PRO A 74 -10.70 -13.18 8.23
CA PRO A 74 -11.37 -11.99 7.72
C PRO A 74 -10.55 -11.28 6.63
N LEU A 75 -11.23 -10.76 5.60
CA LEU A 75 -10.58 -10.04 4.51
C LEU A 75 -9.78 -8.82 5.01
N ALA A 76 -10.28 -8.12 6.04
CA ALA A 76 -9.58 -7.00 6.65
C ALA A 76 -8.19 -7.41 7.16
N ASP A 77 -8.07 -8.56 7.82
CA ASP A 77 -6.81 -9.06 8.36
C ASP A 77 -5.83 -9.44 7.23
N LEU A 78 -6.34 -10.11 6.18
CA LEU A 78 -5.55 -10.45 5.00
C LEU A 78 -5.00 -9.19 4.30
N VAL A 79 -5.82 -8.15 4.18
CA VAL A 79 -5.42 -6.87 3.60
C VAL A 79 -4.36 -6.18 4.47
N GLN A 80 -4.52 -6.21 5.80
CA GLN A 80 -3.56 -5.63 6.73
C GLN A 80 -2.19 -6.32 6.65
N GLU A 81 -2.15 -7.64 6.67
CA GLU A 81 -0.90 -8.40 6.49
C GLU A 81 -0.29 -8.16 5.10
N GLY A 82 -1.12 -8.10 4.06
CA GLY A 82 -0.69 -7.76 2.72
C GLY A 82 -0.04 -6.37 2.63
N ASN A 83 -0.60 -5.37 3.31
CA ASN A 83 -0.03 -4.02 3.38
C ASN A 83 1.33 -4.01 4.09
N ILE A 84 1.48 -4.77 5.19
CA ILE A 84 2.76 -4.95 5.87
C ILE A 84 3.78 -5.60 4.93
N GLY A 85 3.35 -6.61 4.16
CA GLY A 85 4.16 -7.24 3.11
C GLY A 85 4.62 -6.24 2.06
N LEU A 86 3.71 -5.40 1.56
CA LEU A 86 4.00 -4.34 0.60
C LEU A 86 5.03 -3.34 1.13
N MET A 87 4.87 -2.87 2.38
CA MET A 87 5.85 -1.96 3.00
C MET A 87 7.25 -2.58 3.08
N LYS A 88 7.33 -3.87 3.43
CA LYS A 88 8.59 -4.62 3.47
C LYS A 88 9.19 -4.79 2.07
N ALA A 89 8.35 -5.03 1.06
CA ALA A 89 8.78 -5.16 -0.33
C ALA A 89 9.36 -3.85 -0.85
N VAL A 90 8.66 -2.73 -0.68
CA VAL A 90 9.13 -1.39 -1.10
C VAL A 90 10.45 -1.02 -0.43
N LYS A 91 10.64 -1.35 0.86
CA LYS A 91 11.91 -1.11 1.56
C LYS A 91 13.09 -1.90 0.97
N ARG A 92 12.83 -3.05 0.33
CA ARG A 92 13.85 -3.96 -0.21
C ARG A 92 13.99 -3.90 -1.73
N PHE A 93 13.10 -3.17 -2.40
CA PHE A 93 13.04 -3.08 -3.85
C PHE A 93 14.30 -2.40 -4.40
N ASN A 94 14.85 -2.97 -5.47
CA ASN A 94 16.12 -2.57 -6.09
C ASN A 94 16.02 -2.55 -7.61
#